data_AF-A0AA35D9F1-F1
#
_entry.id   AF-A0AA35D9F1-F1
#
_cell.length_a   1.000
_cell.length_b   1.000
_cell.length_c   1.000
_cell.angle_alpha   90.00
_cell.angle_beta   90.00
_cell.angle_gamma   90.00
#
_symmetry.space_group_name_H-M   'P 1'
#
loop_
_entity.id
_entity.type
_entity.pdbx_description
1 polymer ?
#
loop_
_entity_poly.entity_id
_entity_poly.type
_entity_poly.pdbx_seq_one_letter_code
_entity_poly.pdbx_strand_id
1 'polypeptide(L)'
;MLFAVKSHIFFLCRTRLRQLLSLWNPYQIRHTYASTMLTAGANPWYVASQLGHEDVEMVFRTYGKFIREDFQKPKPAPQLAK
;
A
#
# COMPACT_ATOMS: atom_id res chain seq x y z
N MET A 1 30.30 -13.43 -39.23
CA MET A 1 29.60 -12.13 -39.04
C MET A 1 28.11 -12.40 -38.76
N LEU A 2 27.68 -12.73 -37.53
CA LEU A 2 26.23 -12.96 -37.25
C LEU A 2 25.83 -12.85 -35.75
N PHE A 3 26.53 -12.03 -34.96
CA PHE A 3 26.26 -11.85 -33.51
C PHE A 3 25.82 -10.43 -33.12
N ALA A 4 25.32 -9.61 -34.05
CA ALA A 4 25.10 -8.18 -33.81
C ALA A 4 23.66 -7.66 -33.97
N VAL A 5 22.64 -8.52 -34.09
CA VAL A 5 21.24 -8.06 -34.33
C VAL A 5 20.29 -8.37 -33.16
N LYS A 6 20.68 -9.22 -32.20
CA LYS A 6 19.82 -9.54 -31.03
C LYS A 6 19.81 -8.44 -29.94
N SER A 7 20.62 -7.39 -30.08
CA SER A 7 20.79 -6.34 -29.07
C SER A 7 19.78 -5.19 -29.20
N HIS A 8 19.23 -4.96 -30.39
CA HIS A 8 18.38 -3.78 -30.65
C HIS A 8 16.92 -4.00 -30.21
N ILE A 9 16.43 -5.24 -30.29
CA ILE A 9 15.08 -5.64 -29.84
C ILE A 9 14.99 -5.62 -28.30
N PHE A 10 16.05 -6.05 -27.61
CA PHE A 10 16.09 -6.04 -26.14
C PHE A 10 16.15 -4.61 -25.56
N PHE A 11 16.80 -3.67 -26.25
CA PHE A 11 16.91 -2.28 -25.81
C PHE A 11 15.61 -1.48 -26.01
N LEU A 12 14.89 -1.72 -27.11
CA LEU A 12 13.58 -1.11 -27.39
C LEU A 12 12.46 -1.64 -26.47
N CYS A 13 12.59 -2.86 -25.94
CA CYS A 13 11.66 -3.43 -24.97
C CYS A 13 11.79 -2.79 -23.56
N ARG A 14 13.01 -2.36 -23.18
CA ARG A 14 13.28 -1.80 -21.84
C ARG A 14 12.87 -0.33 -21.68
N THR A 15 12.85 0.44 -22.77
CA THR A 15 12.55 1.89 -22.73
C THR A 15 11.06 2.21 -22.93
N ARG A 16 10.28 1.32 -23.56
CA ARG A 16 8.84 1.55 -23.80
C ARG A 16 7.94 1.19 -22.60
N LEU A 17 8.34 0.23 -21.76
CA LEU A 17 7.61 -0.12 -20.53
C LEU A 17 7.68 0.96 -19.44
N ARG A 18 8.72 1.81 -19.46
CA ARG A 18 8.92 2.87 -18.44
C ARG A 18 7.96 4.05 -18.62
N GLN A 19 7.49 4.30 -19.84
CA GLN A 19 6.62 5.45 -20.15
C GLN A 19 5.17 5.22 -19.71
N LEU A 20 4.65 3.99 -19.79
CA LEU A 20 3.29 3.66 -19.30
C LEU A 20 3.20 3.58 -17.77
N LEU A 21 4.30 3.18 -17.11
CA LEU A 21 4.38 3.05 -15.65
C LEU A 21 4.38 4.42 -14.93
N SER A 22 4.62 5.52 -15.64
CA SER A 22 4.66 6.87 -15.07
C SER A 22 3.29 7.45 -14.72
N LEU A 23 2.20 6.85 -15.19
CA LEU A 23 0.83 7.31 -14.90
C LEU A 23 0.34 6.83 -13.53
N TRP A 24 0.92 5.74 -13.01
CA TRP A 24 0.49 5.10 -11.78
C TRP A 24 1.56 5.31 -10.73
N ASN A 25 1.35 6.28 -9.86
CA ASN A 25 2.26 6.50 -8.73
C ASN A 25 2.15 5.28 -7.78
N PRO A 26 3.24 4.53 -7.52
CA PRO A 26 3.22 3.35 -6.66
C PRO A 26 2.71 3.64 -5.24
N TYR A 27 2.85 4.88 -4.78
CA TYR A 27 2.27 5.36 -3.54
C TYR A 27 0.75 5.19 -3.52
N GLN A 28 0.06 5.60 -4.59
CA GLN A 28 -1.40 5.55 -4.66
C GLN A 28 -1.93 4.12 -4.62
N ILE A 29 -1.24 3.20 -5.30
CA ILE A 29 -1.59 1.77 -5.28
C ILE A 29 -1.46 1.21 -3.86
N ARG A 30 -0.39 1.57 -3.13
CA ARG A 30 -0.21 1.17 -1.72
C ARG A 30 -1.35 1.70 -0.85
N HIS A 31 -1.82 2.92 -1.11
CA HIS A 31 -2.96 3.48 -0.40
C HIS A 31 -4.27 2.76 -0.67
N THR A 32 -4.55 2.46 -1.94
CA THR A 32 -5.74 1.68 -2.32
C THR A 32 -5.71 0.30 -1.68
N TYR A 33 -4.58 -0.40 -1.74
CA TYR A 33 -4.41 -1.72 -1.14
C TYR A 33 -4.68 -1.72 0.37
N ALA A 34 -4.06 -0.81 1.12
CA ALA A 34 -4.24 -0.70 2.57
C ALA A 34 -5.70 -0.40 2.95
N SER A 35 -6.33 0.57 2.27
CA SER A 35 -7.74 0.93 2.52
C SER A 35 -8.68 -0.26 2.29
N THR A 36 -8.50 -1.00 1.19
CA THR A 36 -9.33 -2.16 0.87
C THR A 36 -9.16 -3.28 1.89
N MET A 37 -7.92 -3.62 2.26
CA MET A 37 -7.63 -4.68 3.22
C MET A 37 -8.18 -4.38 4.62
N LEU A 38 -8.01 -3.14 5.08
CA LEU A 38 -8.48 -2.74 6.42
C LEU A 38 -10.00 -2.66 6.47
N THR A 39 -10.64 -2.16 5.41
CA THR A 39 -12.11 -2.17 5.30
C THR A 39 -12.67 -3.60 5.26
N ALA A 40 -11.94 -4.55 4.67
CA ALA A 40 -12.27 -5.97 4.71
C ALA A 40 -12.05 -6.62 6.09
N GLY A 41 -11.49 -5.89 7.06
CA GLY A 41 -11.25 -6.38 8.42
C GLY A 41 -9.95 -7.17 8.57
N ALA A 42 -9.00 -7.03 7.66
CA ALA A 42 -7.70 -7.67 7.79
C ALA A 42 -6.93 -7.15 9.02
N ASN A 43 -6.07 -8.00 9.57
CA ASN A 43 -5.23 -7.65 10.71
C ASN A 43 -4.26 -6.50 10.32
N PRO A 44 -4.27 -5.34 11.03
CA PRO A 44 -3.40 -4.21 10.73
C PRO A 44 -1.91 -4.53 10.79
N TRP A 45 -1.49 -5.45 11.67
CA TRP A 45 -0.09 -5.91 11.78
C TRP A 45 0.36 -6.66 10.54
N TYR A 46 -0.53 -7.49 9.99
CA TYR A 46 -0.29 -8.20 8.74
C TYR A 46 -0.18 -7.21 7.58
N VAL A 47 -1.11 -6.25 7.49
CA VAL A 47 -1.08 -5.21 6.45
C VAL A 47 0.19 -4.35 6.55
N ALA A 48 0.64 -3.98 7.75
CA ALA A 48 1.89 -3.24 7.95
C ALA A 48 3.12 -4.00 7.42
N SER A 49 3.19 -5.32 7.66
CA SER A 49 4.27 -6.17 7.13
C SER A 49 4.30 -6.21 5.60
N GLN A 50 3.12 -6.23 4.96
CA GLN A 50 3.00 -6.25 3.49
C GLN A 50 3.38 -4.91 2.84
N LEU A 51 3.17 -3.81 3.56
CA LEU A 51 3.55 -2.46 3.10
C LEU A 51 5.03 -2.14 3.36
N GLY A 52 5.72 -2.99 4.12
CA GLY A 52 7.11 -2.79 4.53
C GLY A 52 7.27 -1.69 5.57
N HIS A 53 6.28 -1.52 6.46
CA HIS A 53 6.38 -0.57 7.56
C HIS A 53 7.18 -1.19 8.71
N GLU A 54 8.11 -0.44 9.29
CA GLU A 54 8.86 -0.84 10.49
C GLU A 54 7.95 -0.88 11.73
N ASP A 55 6.92 -0.02 11.75
CA ASP A 55 5.94 0.05 12.82
C ASP A 55 4.50 0.17 12.26
N VAL A 56 3.55 -0.40 12.99
CA VAL A 56 2.12 -0.33 12.68
C VAL A 56 1.51 1.03 12.97
N GLU A 57 2.20 1.87 13.77
CA GLU A 57 1.69 3.17 14.17
C GLU A 57 1.28 3.99 12.95
N MET A 58 2.03 3.90 11.85
CA MET A 58 1.68 4.57 10.59
C MET A 58 0.32 4.09 10.03
N VAL A 59 0.01 2.80 10.12
CA VAL A 59 -1.27 2.23 9.66
C VAL A 59 -2.41 2.74 10.54
N PHE A 60 -2.25 2.76 11.86
CA PHE A 60 -3.26 3.29 12.76
C PHE A 60 -3.46 4.81 12.61
N ARG A 61 -2.39 5.56 12.36
CA ARG A 61 -2.46 7.01 12.13
C ARG A 61 -3.17 7.35 10.83
N THR A 62 -2.86 6.66 9.73
CA THR A 62 -3.42 6.98 8.41
C THR A 62 -4.79 6.34 8.20
N TYR A 63 -5.03 5.14 8.73
CA TYR A 63 -6.22 4.34 8.44
C TYR A 63 -7.06 3.97 9.66
N GLY A 64 -6.77 4.51 10.85
CA GLY A 64 -7.46 4.16 12.09
C GLY A 64 -8.98 4.14 11.99
N LYS A 65 -9.56 5.04 11.17
CA LYS A 65 -11.01 5.09 10.89
C LYS A 65 -11.59 3.80 10.29
N PHE A 66 -10.82 3.07 9.49
CA PHE A 66 -11.25 1.87 8.77
C PHE A 66 -10.87 0.58 9.49
N ILE A 67 -10.13 0.68 10.59
CA ILE A 67 -9.75 -0.46 11.41
C ILE A 67 -10.92 -0.83 12.31
N ARG A 68 -11.24 -2.12 12.41
CA ARG A 68 -12.28 -2.64 13.31
C ARG A 68 -12.00 -2.26 14.76
N GLU A 69 -13.07 -2.04 15.53
CA GLU A 69 -12.99 -1.68 16.95
C GLU A 69 -12.18 -2.69 17.78
N ASP A 70 -12.16 -3.96 17.35
CA ASP A 70 -11.36 -5.05 17.93
C ASP A 70 -9.86 -4.71 18.07
N PHE A 71 -9.33 -3.88 17.18
CA PHE A 71 -7.92 -3.44 17.20
C PHE A 71 -7.75 -1.98 17.64
N GLN A 72 -8.83 -1.26 17.91
CA GLN A 72 -8.78 0.13 18.31
C GLN A 72 -8.57 0.28 19.82
N LYS A 73 -7.96 1.40 20.22
CA LYS A 73 -7.85 1.76 21.64
C LYS A 73 -9.26 1.97 22.22
N PRO A 74 -9.57 1.46 23.42
CA PRO A 74 -10.88 1.65 24.04
C PRO A 74 -11.22 3.14 24.11
N LYS A 75 -12.35 3.52 23.53
CA LYS A 75 -12.84 4.89 23.59
C LYS A 75 -13.26 5.17 25.04
N PRO A 76 -12.79 6.25 25.67
CA PRO A 76 -13.29 6.63 26.98
C PRO A 76 -14.80 6.76 26.90
N ALA A 77 -15.49 6.21 27.89
CA ALA A 77 -16.96 6.27 27.94
C ALA A 77 -17.41 7.73 27.80
N PRO A 78 -18.49 8.00 27.04
CA PRO A 78 -19.08 9.33 27.03
C PRO A 78 -19.33 9.73 28.48
N GLN A 79 -18.73 10.83 28.93
CA GLN A 79 -19.06 11.37 30.24
C GLN A 79 -20.53 11.78 30.14
N LEU A 80 -21.40 11.01 30.80
CA LEU A 80 -22.80 11.36 30.94
C LEU A 80 -22.82 12.75 31.55
N ALA A 81 -23.22 13.75 30.75
CA ALA A 81 -23.25 15.14 31.17
C ALA A 81 -24.02 15.19 32.49
N LYS A 82 -23.29 15.54 33.57
CA LYS A 82 -23.86 15.73 34.90
C LYS A 82 -24.72 16.98 34.91
#